data_AF-A0A081S782-F1
#
_entry.id   AF-A0A081S782-F1
#
_cell.length_a   1.000
_cell.length_b   1.000
_cell.length_c   1.000
_cell.angle_alpha   90.00
_cell.angle_beta   90.00
_cell.angle_gamma   90.00
#
_symmetry.space_group_name_H-M   'P 1'
#
loop_
_entity.id
_entity.type
_entity.pdbx_description
1 polymer ?
#
loop_
_entity_poly.entity_id
_entity_poly.type
_entity_poly.pdbx_seq_one_letter_code
_entity_poly.pdbx_strand_id
1 'polypeptide(L)'
;MSELHRHMGLFHLTMYGVGLILGAGIYVLIGEAAGFAGNSMWISFLLGAIVAIFAGLSYAELSALFPKAAAEYTFVKNAFKNNFFGFIIGWLTAITSIIVAATVSLGFGGYLTQFIDLPITIGAVFLIIILSIVNFIGIKESAWANTIFALITAAGLVLIIFLGFYRYNSSICIDFLCIYWI
;
A
#
# COMPACT_ATOMS: atom_id res chain seq x y z
N MET A 1 8.68 24.06 22.58
CA MET A 1 8.55 22.85 21.75
C MET A 1 7.52 23.19 20.68
N SER A 2 7.84 23.14 19.39
CA SER A 2 6.83 23.46 18.37
C SER A 2 5.77 22.36 18.38
N GLU A 3 4.59 22.67 18.92
CA GLU A 3 3.44 21.79 18.80
C GLU A 3 3.02 21.76 17.33
N LEU A 4 3.06 20.57 16.72
CA LEU A 4 2.47 20.37 15.40
C LEU A 4 0.96 20.58 15.54
N HIS A 5 0.43 21.58 14.85
CA HIS A 5 -1.01 21.77 14.75
C HIS A 5 -1.67 20.52 14.17
N ARG A 6 -2.74 20.05 14.83
CA ARG A 6 -3.51 18.88 14.39
C ARG A 6 -4.28 19.23 13.12
N HIS A 7 -3.67 18.99 11.96
CA HIS A 7 -4.23 19.35 10.66
C HIS A 7 -5.03 18.24 9.97
N MET A 8 -4.92 16.98 10.43
CA MET A 8 -5.64 15.86 9.83
C MET A 8 -6.83 15.43 10.69
N GLY A 9 -8.02 15.47 10.09
CA GLY A 9 -9.24 14.90 10.68
C GLY A 9 -9.38 13.40 10.41
N LEU A 10 -10.35 12.76 11.05
CA LEU A 10 -10.59 11.31 10.94
C LEU A 10 -10.78 10.85 9.49
N PHE A 11 -11.59 11.55 8.72
CA PHE A 11 -11.83 11.23 7.31
C PHE A 11 -10.56 11.26 6.47
N HIS A 12 -9.74 12.32 6.63
CA HIS A 12 -8.48 12.47 5.90
C HIS A 12 -7.49 11.35 6.27
N LEU A 13 -7.39 11.00 7.56
CA LEU A 13 -6.55 9.89 8.02
C LEU A 13 -7.01 8.55 7.47
N THR A 14 -8.32 8.29 7.45
CA THR A 14 -8.85 7.04 6.89
C THR A 14 -8.60 6.92 5.40
N MET A 15 -8.84 7.99 4.63
CA MET A 15 -8.59 7.99 3.18
C MET A 15 -7.10 7.89 2.87
N TYR A 16 -6.25 8.55 3.67
CA TYR A 16 -4.81 8.43 3.58
C TYR A 16 -4.35 6.98 3.77
N GLY A 17 -4.86 6.29 4.80
CA GLY A 17 -4.56 4.88 5.05
C GLY A 17 -5.04 3.96 3.91
N VAL A 18 -6.28 4.15 3.44
CA VAL A 18 -6.83 3.38 2.31
C VAL A 18 -5.98 3.58 1.05
N GLY A 19 -5.56 4.81 0.76
CA GLY A 19 -4.69 5.12 -0.38
C GLY A 19 -3.36 4.41 -0.35
N LEU A 20 -2.73 4.33 0.82
CA LEU A 20 -1.46 3.61 1.00
C LEU A 20 -1.60 2.10 0.76
N ILE A 21 -2.74 1.51 1.14
CA ILE A 21 -2.99 0.07 0.98
C ILE A 21 -3.36 -0.27 -0.47
N LEU A 22 -4.20 0.55 -1.12
CA LEU A 22 -4.71 0.28 -2.46
C LEU A 22 -3.65 0.41 -3.57
N GLY A 23 -2.50 1.04 -3.33
CA GLY A 23 -1.54 1.45 -4.38
C GLY A 23 -0.95 0.32 -5.25
N ALA A 24 0.38 0.13 -5.18
CA ALA A 24 1.07 -0.79 -6.10
C ALA A 24 0.59 -2.26 -5.96
N GLY A 25 0.07 -2.65 -4.80
CA GLY A 25 -0.37 -4.03 -4.55
C GLY A 25 -1.46 -4.50 -5.53
N ILE A 26 -2.59 -3.81 -5.60
CA ILE A 26 -3.70 -4.25 -6.45
C ILE A 26 -3.44 -4.00 -7.93
N TYR A 27 -2.68 -2.98 -8.29
CA TYR A 27 -2.46 -2.63 -9.69
C TYR A 27 -1.32 -3.46 -10.28
N VAL A 28 -0.16 -3.50 -9.61
CA VAL A 28 1.03 -4.18 -10.14
C VAL A 28 0.98 -5.69 -9.88
N LEU A 29 0.63 -6.11 -8.67
CA LEU A 29 0.83 -7.51 -8.25
C LEU A 29 -0.37 -8.42 -8.57
N ILE A 30 -1.55 -7.88 -8.88
CA ILE A 30 -2.73 -8.72 -9.11
C ILE A 30 -2.57 -9.62 -10.34
N GLY A 31 -1.90 -9.15 -11.39
CA GLY A 31 -1.65 -9.96 -12.59
C GLY A 31 -0.74 -11.15 -12.31
N GLU A 32 0.33 -10.92 -11.54
CA GLU A 32 1.24 -11.98 -11.13
C GLU A 32 0.56 -12.96 -10.16
N ALA A 33 -0.22 -12.45 -9.20
CA ALA A 33 -1.05 -13.28 -8.33
C ALA A 33 -2.07 -14.12 -9.12
N ALA A 34 -2.59 -13.61 -10.25
CA ALA A 34 -3.48 -14.35 -11.15
C ALA A 34 -2.73 -15.49 -11.84
N GLY A 35 -1.48 -15.26 -12.22
CA GLY A 35 -0.62 -16.30 -12.79
C GLY A 35 -0.40 -17.47 -11.83
N PHE A 36 -0.24 -17.20 -10.53
CA PHE A 36 -0.04 -18.25 -9.53
C PHE A 36 -1.33 -18.93 -9.05
N ALA A 37 -2.37 -18.16 -8.75
CA ALA A 37 -3.59 -18.67 -8.12
C ALA A 37 -4.73 -18.95 -9.12
N GLY A 38 -4.64 -18.44 -10.34
CA GLY A 38 -5.70 -18.55 -11.35
C GLY A 38 -7.05 -18.06 -10.82
N ASN A 39 -8.10 -18.84 -11.08
CA ASN A 39 -9.45 -18.55 -10.60
C ASN A 39 -9.59 -18.58 -9.06
N SER A 40 -8.67 -19.23 -8.35
CA SER A 40 -8.67 -19.34 -6.88
C SER A 40 -8.13 -18.09 -6.19
N MET A 41 -7.72 -17.06 -6.93
CA MET A 41 -7.14 -15.83 -6.39
C MET A 41 -8.00 -15.21 -5.28
N TRP A 42 -9.32 -15.18 -5.43
CA TRP A 42 -10.22 -14.57 -4.44
C TRP A 42 -10.13 -15.22 -3.06
N ILE A 43 -9.84 -16.52 -2.99
CA ILE A 43 -9.63 -17.25 -1.74
C ILE A 43 -8.35 -16.75 -1.05
N SER A 44 -7.28 -16.57 -1.81
CA SER A 44 -6.00 -16.03 -1.29
C SER A 44 -6.19 -14.62 -0.72
N PHE A 45 -6.95 -13.77 -1.39
CA PHE A 45 -7.29 -12.43 -0.88
C PHE A 45 -8.16 -12.48 0.37
N LEU A 46 -9.12 -13.41 0.45
CA LEU A 46 -9.97 -13.58 1.64
C LEU A 46 -9.12 -13.97 2.87
N LEU A 47 -8.22 -14.95 2.70
CA LEU A 47 -7.32 -15.39 3.77
C LEU A 47 -6.38 -14.24 4.19
N GLY A 48 -5.81 -13.51 3.23
CA GLY A 48 -4.98 -12.34 3.49
C GLY A 48 -5.74 -11.24 4.25
N ALA A 49 -7.00 -10.98 3.88
CA ALA A 49 -7.84 -9.98 4.53
C ALA A 49 -8.14 -10.35 5.99
N ILE A 50 -8.37 -11.63 6.30
CA ILE A 50 -8.58 -12.10 7.68
C ILE A 50 -7.34 -11.81 8.54
N VAL A 51 -6.15 -12.17 8.04
CA VAL A 51 -4.88 -11.91 8.75
C VAL A 51 -4.66 -10.40 8.92
N ALA A 52 -4.94 -9.61 7.89
CA ALA A 52 -4.83 -8.16 7.93
C ALA A 52 -5.78 -7.51 8.95
N ILE A 53 -7.00 -8.04 9.14
CA ILE A 53 -7.93 -7.57 10.17
C ILE A 53 -7.36 -7.77 11.57
N PHE A 54 -6.83 -8.96 11.89
CA PHE A 54 -6.22 -9.21 13.20
C PHE A 54 -5.00 -8.31 13.46
N ALA A 55 -4.15 -8.10 12.44
CA ALA A 55 -3.04 -7.16 12.53
C ALA A 55 -3.55 -5.72 12.75
N GLY A 56 -4.53 -5.28 11.95
CA GLY A 56 -5.11 -3.94 12.03
C GLY A 56 -5.74 -3.64 13.39
N LEU A 57 -6.49 -4.58 13.95
CA LEU A 57 -7.08 -4.45 15.29
C LEU A 57 -6.00 -4.34 16.38
N SER A 58 -4.94 -5.14 16.29
CA SER A 58 -3.81 -5.05 17.23
C SER A 58 -3.13 -3.68 17.17
N TYR A 59 -2.88 -3.16 15.96
CA TYR A 59 -2.34 -1.82 15.77
C TYR A 59 -3.27 -0.72 16.26
N ALA A 60 -4.59 -0.89 16.12
CA ALA A 60 -5.58 0.06 16.61
C ALA A 60 -5.54 0.19 18.14
N GLU A 61 -5.46 -0.93 18.86
CA GLU A 61 -5.33 -0.95 20.33
C GLU A 61 -4.03 -0.29 20.79
N LEU A 62 -2.90 -0.65 20.18
CA LEU A 62 -1.60 -0.07 20.54
C LEU A 62 -1.51 1.43 20.22
N SER A 63 -2.10 1.87 19.11
CA SER A 63 -2.13 3.29 18.73
C SER A 63 -2.99 4.13 19.66
N ALA A 64 -4.08 3.55 20.20
CA ALA A 64 -4.90 4.19 21.22
C ALA A 64 -4.17 4.28 22.57
N LEU A 65 -3.39 3.25 22.93
CA LEU A 65 -2.64 3.19 24.19
C LEU A 65 -1.42 4.12 24.18
N PHE A 66 -0.72 4.24 23.05
CA PHE A 66 0.49 5.05 22.92
C PHE A 66 0.35 6.10 21.80
N PRO A 67 -0.32 7.24 22.07
CA PRO A 67 -0.57 8.29 21.07
C PRO A 67 0.67 9.16 20.83
N LYS A 68 1.76 8.55 20.36
CA LYS A 68 3.01 9.21 20.00
C LYS A 68 3.35 8.95 18.54
N ALA A 69 3.95 9.94 17.88
CA ALA A 69 4.29 9.91 16.46
C ALA A 69 5.47 8.97 16.08
N ALA A 70 5.68 7.88 16.82
CA ALA A 70 6.73 6.90 16.57
C ALA A 70 6.19 5.51 16.91
N ALA A 71 5.42 4.91 16.00
CA ALA A 71 4.58 3.74 16.27
C ALA A 71 5.42 2.53 16.75
N GLU A 72 6.14 1.87 15.84
CA GLU A 72 6.75 0.55 16.08
C GLU A 72 7.85 0.60 17.15
N TYR A 73 8.69 1.64 17.12
CA TYR A 73 9.73 1.85 18.13
C TYR A 73 9.13 2.00 19.53
N THR A 74 8.10 2.84 19.67
CA THR A 74 7.49 3.13 20.98
C THR A 74 6.71 1.94 21.50
N PHE A 75 6.01 1.22 20.63
CA PHE A 75 5.27 0.00 20.96
C PHE A 75 6.19 -1.06 21.56
N VAL A 76 7.28 -1.39 20.86
CA VAL A 76 8.21 -2.44 21.31
C VAL A 76 9.00 -1.99 22.54
N LYS A 77 9.46 -0.73 22.56
CA LYS A 77 10.15 -0.19 23.73
C LYS A 77 9.29 -0.25 24.99
N ASN A 78 8.02 0.11 24.91
CA ASN A 78 7.14 0.11 26.07
C ASN A 78 6.69 -1.30 26.46
N ALA A 79 6.49 -2.19 25.50
CA ALA A 79 6.12 -3.58 25.77
C ALA A 79 7.25 -4.35 26.48
N PHE A 80 8.49 -4.24 26.00
CA PHE A 80 9.64 -4.97 26.54
C PHE A 80 10.44 -4.19 27.60
N LYS A 81 10.11 -2.91 27.83
CA LYS A 81 10.85 -1.98 28.71
C LYS A 81 12.36 -1.94 28.43
N ASN A 82 12.76 -2.19 27.19
CA ASN A 82 14.15 -2.28 26.78
C ASN A 82 14.41 -1.45 25.52
N ASN A 83 15.40 -0.57 25.59
CA ASN A 83 15.78 0.32 24.49
C ASN A 83 16.41 -0.43 23.30
N PHE A 84 17.04 -1.58 23.54
CA PHE A 84 17.73 -2.35 22.49
C PHE A 84 16.75 -2.92 21.46
N PHE A 85 15.66 -3.55 21.92
CA PHE A 85 14.62 -4.08 21.03
C PHE A 85 13.90 -2.97 20.28
N GLY A 86 13.63 -1.84 20.94
CA GLY A 86 13.10 -0.65 20.28
C GLY A 86 14.03 -0.17 19.15
N PHE A 87 15.33 -0.07 19.41
CA PHE A 87 16.33 0.38 18.43
C PHE A 87 16.39 -0.54 17.19
N ILE A 88 16.40 -1.86 17.38
CA ILE A 88 16.38 -2.82 16.26
C ILE A 88 15.14 -2.62 15.40
N ILE A 89 13.96 -2.53 16.02
CA ILE A 89 12.70 -2.38 15.29
C ILE A 89 12.62 -1.02 14.57
N GLY A 90 13.16 0.04 15.17
CA GLY A 90 13.29 1.34 14.51
C GLY A 90 14.12 1.26 13.22
N TRP A 91 15.27 0.58 13.25
CA TRP A 91 16.09 0.36 12.05
C TRP A 91 15.41 -0.52 11.02
N LEU A 92 14.77 -1.61 11.45
CA LEU A 92 14.02 -2.49 10.55
C LEU A 92 12.90 -1.71 9.85
N THR A 93 12.15 -0.89 10.58
CA THR A 93 11.07 -0.07 10.01
C THR A 93 11.61 0.94 8.99
N ALA A 94 12.76 1.56 9.25
CA ALA A 94 13.40 2.46 8.29
C ALA A 94 13.83 1.73 7.01
N ILE A 95 14.47 0.56 7.14
CA ILE A 95 14.89 -0.26 6.00
C ILE A 95 13.66 -0.74 5.20
N THR A 96 12.62 -1.23 5.87
CA THR A 96 11.37 -1.64 5.23
C THR A 96 10.74 -0.49 4.47
N SER A 97 10.74 0.72 5.02
CA SER A 97 10.21 1.90 4.32
C SER A 97 10.98 2.22 3.05
N ILE A 98 12.31 2.07 3.04
CA ILE A 98 13.16 2.23 1.85
C ILE A 98 12.81 1.16 0.80
N ILE A 99 12.67 -0.10 1.21
CA ILE A 99 12.32 -1.20 0.32
C ILE A 99 10.94 -0.97 -0.30
N VAL A 100 9.94 -0.59 0.51
CA VAL A 100 8.58 -0.29 0.03
C VAL A 100 8.59 0.85 -0.99
N ALA A 101 9.32 1.93 -0.71
CA ALA A 101 9.44 3.05 -1.64
C ALA A 101 10.08 2.64 -2.97
N ALA A 102 11.12 1.79 -2.93
CA ALA A 102 11.75 1.25 -4.12
C ALA A 102 10.81 0.34 -4.91
N THR A 103 10.11 -0.59 -4.24
CA THR A 103 9.14 -1.50 -4.87
C THR A 103 8.01 -0.75 -5.56
N VAL A 104 7.43 0.26 -4.91
CA VAL A 104 6.36 1.08 -5.52
C VAL A 104 6.88 1.84 -6.73
N SER A 105 8.10 2.39 -6.65
CA SER A 105 8.71 3.14 -7.76
C SER A 105 9.02 2.24 -8.96
N LEU A 106 9.47 1.01 -8.73
CA LEU A 106 9.65 0.01 -9.78
C LEU A 106 8.32 -0.39 -10.42
N GLY A 107 7.28 -0.57 -9.61
CA GLY A 107 5.92 -0.83 -10.10
C GLY A 107 5.42 0.28 -11.02
N PHE A 108 5.63 1.55 -10.64
CA PHE A 108 5.34 2.70 -11.50
C PHE A 108 6.19 2.70 -12.77
N GLY A 109 7.50 2.43 -12.66
CA GLY A 109 8.40 2.34 -13.80
C GLY A 109 7.89 1.32 -14.82
N GLY A 110 7.46 0.13 -14.36
CA GLY A 110 6.89 -0.91 -15.23
C GLY A 110 5.59 -0.50 -15.94
N TYR A 111 4.77 0.36 -15.34
CA TYR A 111 3.63 0.96 -16.03
C TYR A 111 4.04 2.01 -17.04
N LEU A 112 5.00 2.86 -16.69
CA LEU A 112 5.45 3.96 -17.55
C LEU A 112 6.06 3.43 -18.85
N THR A 113 6.77 2.29 -18.80
CA THR A 113 7.37 1.66 -19.99
C THR A 113 6.33 1.20 -21.02
N GLN A 114 5.08 0.97 -20.62
CA GLN A 114 3.99 0.61 -21.54
C GLN A 114 3.54 1.80 -22.39
N PHE A 115 3.82 3.03 -21.96
CA PHE A 115 3.44 4.26 -22.65
C PHE A 115 4.61 4.91 -23.37
N ILE A 116 5.81 4.83 -22.79
CA ILE A 116 7.02 5.46 -23.30
C ILE A 116 8.15 4.43 -23.22
N ASP A 117 8.87 4.19 -24.31
CA ASP A 117 9.95 3.19 -24.38
C ASP A 117 11.20 3.68 -23.63
N LEU A 118 11.16 3.57 -22.29
CA LEU A 118 12.26 3.89 -21.38
C LEU A 118 12.59 2.67 -20.50
N PRO A 119 13.83 2.54 -20.01
CA PRO A 119 14.16 1.57 -18.98
C PRO A 119 13.37 1.80 -17.68
N ILE A 120 12.87 0.72 -17.08
CA ILE A 120 12.08 0.72 -15.82
C ILE A 120 12.81 1.50 -14.71
N THR A 121 14.13 1.33 -14.61
CA THR A 121 14.96 1.98 -13.59
C THR A 121 14.95 3.50 -13.71
N ILE A 122 14.93 4.04 -14.93
CA ILE A 122 14.86 5.49 -15.16
C ILE A 122 13.50 6.02 -14.72
N GLY A 123 12.41 5.33 -15.05
CA GLY A 123 11.06 5.68 -14.60
C GLY A 123 10.91 5.67 -13.07
N ALA A 124 11.50 4.65 -12.41
CA ALA A 124 11.50 4.55 -10.96
C ALA A 124 12.29 5.68 -10.28
N VAL A 125 13.51 5.96 -10.75
CA VAL A 125 14.34 7.06 -10.21
C VAL A 125 13.66 8.40 -10.42
N PHE A 126 13.07 8.62 -11.59
CA PHE A 126 12.31 9.84 -11.90
C PHE A 126 11.16 10.06 -10.91
N LEU A 127 10.37 9.02 -10.61
CA LEU A 127 9.30 9.11 -9.63
C LEU A 127 9.83 9.45 -8.23
N ILE A 128 10.91 8.79 -7.78
CA ILE A 128 11.52 9.06 -6.47
C ILE A 128 11.96 10.52 -6.35
N ILE A 129 12.57 11.08 -7.40
CA ILE A 129 12.99 12.48 -7.42
C ILE A 129 11.78 13.41 -7.30
N ILE A 130 10.71 13.17 -8.07
CA ILE A 130 9.48 13.97 -7.99
C ILE A 130 8.86 13.90 -6.59
N LEU A 131 8.68 12.69 -6.07
CA LEU A 131 8.07 12.51 -4.74
C LEU A 131 8.94 13.11 -3.63
N SER A 132 10.26 13.09 -3.78
CA SER A 132 11.18 13.76 -2.86
C SER A 132 10.98 15.28 -2.90
N ILE A 133 10.86 15.88 -4.08
CA ILE A 133 10.57 17.31 -4.23
C ILE A 133 9.22 17.66 -3.59
N VAL A 134 8.18 16.87 -3.83
CA VAL A 134 6.86 17.06 -3.19
C VAL A 134 6.96 16.99 -1.66
N ASN A 135 7.78 16.08 -1.14
CA ASN A 135 8.04 15.97 0.29
C ASN A 135 8.67 17.25 0.87
N PHE A 136 9.61 17.87 0.14
CA PHE A 136 10.25 19.13 0.54
C PHE A 136 9.30 20.34 0.55
N ILE A 137 8.26 20.35 -0.29
CA ILE A 137 7.29 21.46 -0.38
C ILE A 137 6.41 21.55 0.87
N GLY A 138 6.11 20.42 1.51
CA GLY A 138 5.45 20.41 2.81
C GLY A 138 4.54 19.22 3.05
N ILE A 139 4.52 18.75 4.30
CA ILE A 139 3.78 17.56 4.74
C ILE A 139 2.26 17.70 4.54
N LYS A 140 1.72 18.92 4.66
CA LYS A 140 0.28 19.19 4.48
C LYS A 140 -0.16 18.97 3.03
N GLU A 141 0.58 19.54 2.08
CA GLU A 141 0.28 19.42 0.65
C GLU A 141 0.46 17.97 0.19
N SER A 142 1.49 17.28 0.70
CA SER A 142 1.72 15.86 0.44
C SER A 142 0.57 14.98 0.92
N ALA A 143 0.05 15.21 2.13
CA ALA A 143 -1.09 14.45 2.66
C ALA A 143 -2.38 14.65 1.85
N TRP A 144 -2.62 15.87 1.37
CA TRP A 144 -3.79 16.17 0.55
C TRP A 144 -3.68 15.55 -0.85
N ALA A 145 -2.50 15.65 -1.47
CA ALA A 145 -2.20 14.97 -2.74
C ALA A 145 -2.40 13.45 -2.62
N ASN A 146 -1.90 12.82 -1.56
CA ASN A 146 -2.08 11.39 -1.34
C ASN A 146 -3.57 11.00 -1.20
N THR A 147 -4.37 11.83 -0.53
CA THR A 147 -5.82 11.62 -0.38
C THR A 147 -6.54 11.69 -1.73
N ILE A 148 -6.16 12.63 -2.60
CA ILE A 148 -6.73 12.74 -3.96
C ILE A 148 -6.37 11.50 -4.78
N PHE A 149 -5.10 11.08 -4.76
CA PHE A 149 -4.67 9.88 -5.47
C PHE A 149 -5.40 8.63 -4.99
N ALA A 150 -5.62 8.51 -3.68
CA ALA A 150 -6.42 7.42 -3.09
C ALA A 150 -7.85 7.38 -3.63
N LEU A 151 -8.49 8.53 -3.79
CA LEU A 151 -9.84 8.61 -4.34
C LEU A 151 -9.88 8.24 -5.82
N ILE A 152 -8.89 8.69 -6.59
CA ILE A 152 -8.78 8.36 -8.02
C ILE A 152 -8.57 6.86 -8.21
N THR A 153 -7.68 6.24 -7.43
CA THR A 153 -7.44 4.80 -7.51
C THR A 153 -8.66 4.00 -7.06
N ALA A 154 -9.29 4.38 -5.95
CA ALA A 154 -10.53 3.74 -5.52
C ALA A 154 -11.64 3.82 -6.59
N ALA A 155 -11.83 4.99 -7.21
CA ALA A 155 -12.79 5.17 -8.29
C ALA A 155 -12.44 4.31 -9.53
N GLY A 156 -11.15 4.24 -9.88
CA GLY A 156 -10.66 3.38 -10.96
C GLY A 156 -10.97 1.89 -10.73
N LEU A 157 -10.80 1.40 -9.50
CA LEU A 157 -11.16 0.02 -9.15
C LEU A 157 -12.66 -0.23 -9.27
N VAL A 158 -13.50 0.68 -8.77
CA VAL A 158 -14.96 0.57 -8.90
C VAL A 158 -15.38 0.50 -10.37
N LEU A 159 -14.75 1.32 -11.23
CA LEU A 159 -14.97 1.29 -12.66
C LEU A 159 -14.56 -0.04 -13.30
N ILE A 160 -13.40 -0.59 -12.94
CA ILE A 160 -12.95 -1.91 -13.43
C ILE A 160 -13.93 -3.00 -13.01
N ILE A 161 -14.40 -3.00 -11.76
CA ILE A 161 -15.39 -3.96 -11.26
C ILE A 161 -16.69 -3.87 -12.07
N PHE A 162 -17.19 -2.65 -12.29
CA PHE A 162 -18.41 -2.42 -13.05
C PHE A 162 -18.29 -2.91 -14.51
N LEU A 163 -17.20 -2.58 -15.18
CA LEU A 163 -16.92 -3.06 -16.54
C LEU A 163 -16.73 -4.58 -16.60
N GLY A 164 -16.13 -5.16 -15.56
CA GLY A 164 -15.98 -6.61 -15.39
C GLY A 164 -17.33 -7.32 -15.34
N PHE A 165 -18.27 -6.82 -14.53
CA PHE A 165 -19.63 -7.34 -14.49
C PHE A 165 -20.37 -7.19 -15.82
N TYR A 166 -20.20 -6.04 -16.49
CA TYR A 166 -20.84 -5.81 -17.79
C TYR A 166 -20.32 -6.76 -18.89
N ARG A 167 -19.03 -7.11 -18.86
CA ARG A 167 -18.41 -8.03 -19.82
C ARG A 167 -18.43 -9.50 -19.37
N TYR A 168 -19.13 -9.84 -18.29
CA TYR A 168 -19.12 -11.18 -17.72
C TYR A 168 -19.76 -12.20 -18.67
N ASN A 169 -18.91 -13.01 -19.32
CA ASN A 169 -19.31 -14.19 -20.08
C ASN A 169 -19.22 -15.42 -19.16
N SER A 170 -20.28 -16.22 -19.07
CA SER A 170 -20.45 -17.31 -18.08
C SER A 170 -19.42 -18.46 -18.19
N SER A 171 -18.54 -18.46 -19.19
CA SER A 171 -17.58 -19.53 -19.45
C SER A 171 -16.32 -19.52 -18.55
N ILE A 172 -16.02 -18.41 -17.85
CA ILE A 172 -14.78 -18.26 -17.05
C ILE A 172 -14.87 -19.01 -15.70
N CYS A 173 -16.08 -19.37 -15.24
CA CYS A 173 -16.26 -19.93 -13.90
C CYS A 173 -15.90 -21.43 -13.77
N ILE A 174 -15.72 -22.15 -14.89
CA ILE A 174 -15.65 -23.62 -14.88
C ILE A 174 -14.21 -24.17 -14.79
N ASP A 175 -13.19 -23.40 -15.13
CA ASP A 175 -11.80 -23.89 -15.16
C ASP A 175 -11.07 -23.75 -13.81
N PHE A 176 -11.68 -24.25 -12.72
CA PHE A 176 -11.00 -24.39 -11.43
C PHE A 176 -9.89 -25.46 -11.45
N LEU A 177 -9.84 -26.28 -12.52
CA LEU A 177 -8.98 -27.47 -12.63
C LEU A 177 -7.96 -27.44 -13.79
N CYS A 178 -8.01 -26.47 -14.72
CA CYS A 178 -7.22 -26.57 -15.97
C CYS A 178 -5.89 -25.78 -15.99
N ILE A 179 -5.62 -24.92 -15.00
CA ILE A 179 -4.41 -24.06 -15.00
C ILE A 179 -3.16 -24.74 -14.40
N TYR A 180 -3.27 -25.93 -13.82
CA TYR A 180 -2.11 -26.67 -13.27
C TYR A 180 -1.28 -27.46 -14.30
N TRP A 181 -1.60 -27.40 -15.61
CA TRP A 181 -0.98 -28.25 -16.65
C TRP A 181 -0.56 -27.55 -17.95
N ILE A 182 -0.19 -26.27 -17.94
CA ILE A 182 0.58 -25.61 -19.02
C ILE A 182 1.76 -24.84 -18.43
#